data_AF-A0AA38LAW5-F1
#
_entry.id   AF-A0AA38LAW5-F1
#
_cell.length_a   1.000
_cell.length_b   1.000
_cell.length_c   1.000
_cell.angle_alpha   90.00
_cell.angle_beta   90.00
_cell.angle_gamma   90.00
#
_symmetry.space_group_name_H-M   'P 1'
#
loop_
_entity.id
_entity.type
_entity.pdbx_description
1 polymer ?
#
loop_
_entity_poly.entity_id
_entity_poly.type
_entity_poly.pdbx_seq_one_letter_code
_entity_poly.pdbx_strand_id
1 'polypeptide(L)' 'DNLLCHMGHICVPASEQQKMIWEAHFSKTAGHFGVDKTLAVLQKHFYWPNLKTDV' A
#
# COMPACT_ATOMS: atom_id res chain seq x y z
N ASP A 1 14.19 0.35 14.25
CA ASP A 1 13.03 -0.15 13.48
C ASP A 1 13.38 -0.96 12.23
N ASN A 2 14.63 -0.99 11.73
CA ASN A 2 15.08 -1.85 10.61
C ASN A 2 14.22 -1.81 9.33
N LEU A 3 13.47 -0.72 9.13
CA LEU A 3 12.66 -0.52 7.92
C LEU A 3 13.53 0.03 6.79
N LEU A 4 13.31 -0.47 5.58
CA LEU A 4 13.87 0.11 4.36
C LEU A 4 12.93 1.21 3.88
N CYS A 5 13.48 2.38 3.52
CA CYS A 5 12.70 3.52 3.04
C CYS A 5 13.19 4.01 1.67
N HIS A 6 12.25 4.42 0.82
CA HIS A 6 12.52 5.04 -0.48
C HIS A 6 11.79 6.38 -0.56
N MET A 7 12.53 7.48 -0.69
CA MET A 7 11.97 8.84 -0.83
C MET A 7 10.95 9.18 0.27
N GLY A 8 11.20 8.76 1.51
CA GLY A 8 10.30 8.99 2.65
C GLY A 8 9.17 7.98 2.82
N HIS A 9 9.03 6.99 1.92
CA HIS A 9 8.02 5.93 2.01
C HIS A 9 8.65 4.61 2.47
N ILE A 10 7.89 3.79 3.19
CA ILE A 10 8.34 2.48 3.66
C ILE A 10 8.28 1.48 2.49
N CYS A 11 9.39 0.80 2.22
CA CYS A 11 9.45 -0.24 1.22
C CYS A 11 8.72 -1.50 1.70
N VAL A 12 7.78 -2.00 0.91
CA VAL A 12 6.98 -3.18 1.27
C VAL A 12 7.55 -4.43 0.57
N PRO A 13 7.97 -5.45 1.32
CA PRO A 13 8.38 -6.74 0.75
C PRO A 13 7.26 -7.40 -0.04
N ALA A 14 7.60 -8.14 -1.10
CA ALA A 14 6.62 -8.83 -1.95
C ALA A 14 5.63 -9.72 -1.17
N SER A 15 6.07 -10.34 -0.07
CA SER A 15 5.22 -11.17 0.79
C SER A 15 4.11 -10.40 1.52
N GLU A 16 4.25 -9.08 1.70
CA GLU A 16 3.30 -8.25 2.44
C GLU A 16 2.40 -7.40 1.53
N GLN A 17 2.74 -7.22 0.25
CA GLN A 17 2.04 -6.32 -0.67
C GLN A 17 0.54 -6.63 -0.79
N GLN A 18 0.18 -7.90 -0.97
CA GLN A 18 -1.23 -8.30 -1.07
C GLN A 18 -2.01 -7.99 0.21
N LYS A 19 -1.40 -8.16 1.38
CA LYS A 19 -2.01 -7.82 2.67
C LYS A 19 -2.23 -6.33 2.79
N MET A 20 -1.26 -5.51 2.39
CA MET A 20 -1.39 -4.05 2.39
C MET A 20 -2.53 -3.57 1.48
N ILE A 21 -2.65 -4.16 0.28
CA ILE A 21 -3.75 -3.86 -0.64
C ILE A 21 -5.09 -4.27 -0.04
N TRP A 22 -5.18 -5.46 0.54
CA TRP A 22 -6.40 -5.94 1.19
C TRP A 22 -6.82 -5.02 2.34
N GLU A 23 -5.90 -4.61 3.20
CA GLU A 23 -6.21 -3.68 4.29
C GLU A 23 -6.63 -2.29 3.77
N ALA A 24 -5.95 -1.76 2.75
CA ALA A 24 -6.29 -0.46 2.16
C ALA A 24 -7.63 -0.46 1.41
N HIS A 25 -8.09 -1.61 0.95
CA HIS A 25 -9.36 -1.76 0.24
C HIS A 25 -10.51 -2.17 1.17
N PHE A 26 -10.32 -3.22 1.98
CA PHE A 26 -11.36 -3.94 2.70
C PHE A 26 -11.38 -3.71 4.22
N SER A 27 -10.41 -3.00 4.80
CA SER A 27 -10.46 -2.77 6.24
C SER A 27 -11.74 -2.01 6.62
N LYS A 28 -12.22 -2.24 7.85
CA LYS A 28 -13.40 -1.56 8.38
C LYS A 28 -13.30 -0.03 8.31
N THR A 29 -12.07 0.50 8.29
CA THR A 29 -11.77 1.94 8.19
C THR A 29 -11.63 2.42 6.75
N ALA A 30 -11.33 1.54 5.78
CA ALA A 30 -11.23 1.88 4.37
C ALA A 30 -12.59 2.01 3.66
N GLY A 31 -13.69 1.49 4.23
CA GLY A 31 -15.02 1.70 3.66
C GLY A 31 -15.19 1.20 2.21
N HIS A 32 -14.47 0.15 1.81
CA HIS A 32 -14.51 -0.45 0.46
C HIS A 32 -14.11 0.51 -0.67
N PHE A 33 -12.95 1.13 -0.55
CA PHE A 33 -12.42 2.07 -1.55
C PHE A 33 -12.22 1.44 -2.93
N GLY A 34 -12.61 2.13 -4.00
CA GLY A 34 -12.19 1.77 -5.36
C GLY A 34 -10.68 1.98 -5.59
N VAL A 35 -10.19 1.52 -6.74
CA VAL A 35 -8.75 1.52 -7.13
C VAL A 35 -8.04 2.83 -6.80
N ASP A 36 -8.55 3.98 -7.26
CA ASP A 36 -7.89 5.29 -7.08
C ASP A 36 -7.70 5.66 -5.61
N LYS A 37 -8.68 5.36 -4.76
CA LYS A 37 -8.62 5.67 -3.32
C LYS A 37 -7.69 4.70 -2.58
N THR A 38 -7.74 3.41 -2.92
CA THR A 38 -6.80 2.41 -2.40
C THR A 38 -5.36 2.79 -2.75
N LEU A 39 -5.13 3.19 -4.00
CA LEU A 39 -3.84 3.64 -4.50
C LEU A 39 -3.34 4.87 -3.73
N ALA A 40 -4.18 5.89 -3.57
CA ALA A 40 -3.83 7.11 -2.84
C ALA A 40 -3.47 6.85 -1.37
N VAL A 41 -4.17 5.94 -0.70
CA VAL A 41 -3.88 5.54 0.69
C VAL A 41 -2.51 4.87 0.78
N LEU A 42 -2.22 3.94 -0.14
CA LEU A 42 -0.95 3.21 -0.13
C LEU A 42 0.23 4.12 -0.46
N GLN A 43 0.12 4.93 -1.51
CA GLN A 43 1.19 5.84 -1.95
C GLN A 43 1.55 6.90 -0.91
N LYS A 44 0.65 7.22 0.02
CA LYS A 44 0.93 8.17 1.09
C LYS A 44 2.06 7.71 2.03
N HIS A 45 2.25 6.40 2.18
CA HIS A 45 3.13 5.83 3.20
C HIS A 45 4.06 4.73 2.71
N PHE A 46 3.72 4.06 1.61
CA PHE A 46 4.37 2.84 1.16
C PHE A 46 4.89 2.95 -0.26
N TYR A 47 5.91 2.14 -0.54
CA TYR A 47 6.54 2.05 -1.84
C TYR A 47 6.83 0.59 -2.19
N TRP A 48 6.51 0.21 -3.42
CA TRP A 48 7.14 -0.88 -4.15
C TRP A 48 6.99 -0.60 -5.66
N PRO A 49 7.87 -1.14 -6.53
CA PRO A 49 7.96 -0.72 -7.93
C PRO A 49 6.65 -0.82 -8.72
N ASN A 50 5.81 -1.82 -8.43
CA ASN A 50 4.60 -2.12 -9.20
C ASN A 50 3.30 -1.72 -8.49
N LEU A 51 3.37 -0.90 -7.43
CA LEU A 51 2.21 -0.53 -6.58
C LEU A 51 0.99 -0.09 -7.38
N LYS A 52 1.16 0.74 -8.40
CA LYS A 52 0.05 1.20 -9.25
C LYS A 52 -0.59 0.10 -10.10
N THR A 53 0.17 -0.92 -10.48
CA THR A 53 -0.30 -2.04 -11.30
C THR A 53 -0.92 -3.14 -10.44
N ASP A 54 -0.46 -3.29 -9.20
CA ASP A 54 -0.94 -4.32 -8.27
C ASP A 54 -2.26 -3.95 -7.58
N VAL A 55 -2.56 -2.65 -7.44
CA VAL A 55 -3.80 -2.09 -6.88
C VAL A 55 -4.90 -2.02 -7.93
#